data_AF-A0A937UYU5-F1
#
_entry.id   AF-A0A937UYU5-F1
#
_cell.length_a   1.000
_cell.length_b   1.000
_cell.length_c   1.000
_cell.angle_alpha   90.00
_cell.angle_beta   90.00
_cell.angle_gamma   90.00
#
_symmetry.space_group_name_H-M   'P 1'
#
loop_
_entity.id
_entity.type
_entity.pdbx_description
1 polymer ?
#
loop_
_entity_poly.entity_id
_entity_poly.type
_entity_poly.pdbx_seq_one_letter_code
_entity_poly.pdbx_strand_id
1 'polypeptide(L)' 'MTKTLLDAPKFCTAQVVWFIGGEGVVLSSQPKAGAWIYLIEMALGPEPTFGRKGYETMVVLNEVDLYEPGQQMWVN' A
#
# COMPACT_ATOMS: atom_id res chain seq x y z
N MET A 1 13.28 27.79 -3.18
CA MET A 1 12.61 26.51 -2.90
C MET A 1 12.14 25.94 -4.23
N THR A 2 12.71 24.82 -4.67
CA THR A 2 12.35 24.16 -5.94
C THR A 2 11.08 23.36 -5.72
N LYS A 3 9.97 23.80 -6.31
CA LYS A 3 8.71 23.05 -6.31
C LYS A 3 8.83 21.92 -7.33
N THR A 4 9.20 20.73 -6.87
CA THR A 4 9.11 19.53 -7.70
C THR A 4 7.63 19.31 -8.02
N LEU A 5 7.28 19.37 -9.31
CA LEU A 5 5.95 19.00 -9.77
C LEU A 5 5.85 17.48 -9.62
N LEU A 6 5.15 17.05 -8.58
CA LEU A 6 4.78 15.67 -8.40
C LEU A 6 3.64 15.36 -9.35
N ASP A 7 3.80 14.31 -10.16
CA ASP A 7 2.70 13.70 -10.90
C ASP A 7 1.57 13.29 -9.94
N ALA A 8 0.37 13.09 -10.50
CA ALA A 8 -0.77 12.60 -9.72
C ALA A 8 -0.42 11.25 -9.06
N PRO A 9 -0.97 10.96 -7.86
CA PRO A 9 -0.74 9.68 -7.20
C PRO A 9 -1.22 8.53 -8.10
N LYS A 10 -0.43 7.46 -8.19
CA LYS A 10 -0.76 6.30 -9.02
C LYS A 10 -2.00 5.55 -8.52
N PHE A 11 -2.13 5.43 -7.19
CA PHE A 11 -3.23 4.71 -6.55
C PHE A 11 -4.24 5.67 -5.90
N CYS A 12 -5.52 5.32 -5.98
CA CYS A 12 -6.64 6.08 -5.41
C CYS A 12 -7.05 5.54 -4.04
N THR A 13 -7.70 6.37 -3.23
CA THR A 13 -8.38 5.91 -2.00
C THR A 13 -9.42 4.83 -2.31
N ALA A 14 -9.56 3.86 -1.41
CA ALA A 14 -10.38 2.65 -1.53
C ALA A 14 -9.94 1.67 -2.64
N GLN A 15 -8.80 1.91 -3.29
CA GLN A 15 -8.22 0.95 -4.24
C GLN A 15 -7.51 -0.19 -3.49
N VAL A 16 -7.70 -1.42 -3.99
CA VAL A 16 -6.94 -2.61 -3.56
C VAL A 16 -5.56 -2.59 -4.20
N VAL A 17 -4.52 -2.82 -3.40
CA VAL A 17 -3.11 -2.85 -3.82
C VAL A 17 -2.39 -4.05 -3.22
N TRP A 18 -1.34 -4.50 -3.90
CA TRP A 18 -0.46 -5.58 -3.46
C TRP A 18 0.91 -5.03 -3.12
N PHE A 19 1.59 -5.63 -2.15
CA PHE A 19 2.96 -5.28 -1.76
C PHE A 19 3.66 -6.48 -1.13
N ILE A 20 4.96 -6.36 -0.85
CA ILE A 20 5.72 -7.39 -0.13
C ILE A 20 5.21 -7.44 1.32
N GLY A 21 4.29 -8.36 1.58
CA GLY A 21 3.58 -8.48 2.87
C GLY A 21 2.12 -8.87 2.73
N GLY A 22 1.52 -8.66 1.55
CA GLY A 22 0.16 -9.10 1.24
C GLY A 22 -0.63 -8.10 0.42
N GLU A 23 -1.95 -8.18 0.58
CA GLU A 23 -2.93 -7.29 -0.03
C GLU A 23 -3.46 -6.29 1.02
N GLY A 24 -3.76 -5.07 0.59
CA GLY A 24 -4.44 -4.08 1.41
C GLY A 24 -5.20 -3.05 0.59
N VAL A 25 -5.89 -2.15 1.29
CA VAL A 25 -6.72 -1.08 0.72
C VAL A 25 -6.10 0.28 1.02
N VAL A 26 -5.98 1.13 0.01
CA VAL A 26 -5.47 2.50 0.18
C VAL A 26 -6.48 3.35 0.97
N LEU A 27 -6.07 3.87 2.12
CA LEU A 27 -6.87 4.82 2.90
C LEU A 27 -6.60 6.27 2.48
N SER A 28 -5.32 6.62 2.28
CA SER A 28 -4.93 7.96 1.86
C SER A 28 -3.55 7.96 1.20
N SER A 29 -3.29 9.00 0.41
CA SER A 29 -1.99 9.27 -0.20
C SER A 29 -1.51 10.68 0.18
N GLN A 30 -0.20 10.82 0.41
CA GLN A 30 0.41 12.10 0.73
C GLN A 30 1.72 12.28 -0.04
N PRO A 31 2.00 13.48 -0.57
CA PRO A 31 3.28 13.75 -1.19
C PRO A 31 4.39 13.86 -0.13
N LYS A 32 5.52 13.18 -0.35
CA LYS A 32 6.72 13.23 0.50
C LYS A 32 7.99 13.24 -0.33
N ALA A 33 8.75 14.34 -0.25
CA ALA A 33 10.09 14.47 -0.84
C ALA A 33 10.21 14.07 -2.34
N GLY A 34 9.20 14.37 -3.16
CA GLY A 34 9.22 14.00 -4.58
C GLY A 34 8.75 12.56 -4.87
N ALA A 35 8.12 11.91 -3.91
CA ALA A 35 7.38 10.65 -4.09
C ALA A 35 6.00 10.72 -3.41
N TRP A 36 5.18 9.69 -3.64
CA TRP A 36 3.94 9.46 -2.90
C TRP A 36 4.13 8.40 -1.82
N ILE A 37 3.61 8.68 -0.63
CA ILE A 37 3.44 7.69 0.43
C ILE A 37 1.96 7.38 0.61
N TYR A 38 1.68 6.14 0.97
CA TYR A 38 0.33 5.61 1.08
C TYR A 38 0.11 4.98 2.44
N LEU A 39 -1.02 5.30 3.06
CA LEU A 39 -1.53 4.58 4.22
C LEU A 39 -2.43 3.45 3.71
N ILE A 40 -2.06 2.21 4.02
CA ILE A 40 -2.74 1.00 3.57
C ILE A 40 -3.36 0.28 4.77
N GLU A 41 -4.63 -0.07 4.67
CA GLU A 41 -5.31 -0.95 5.61
C GLU A 41 -5.23 -2.40 5.13
N MET A 42 -4.72 -3.29 5.96
CA MET A 42 -4.66 -4.73 5.71
C MET A 42 -5.88 -5.41 6.31
N ALA A 43 -6.41 -6.42 5.60
CA ALA A 43 -7.47 -7.25 6.14
C ALA A 43 -7.01 -7.90 7.46
N LEU A 44 -7.85 -7.80 8.49
CA LEU A 44 -7.57 -8.45 9.76
C LEU A 44 -7.60 -9.97 9.54
N GLY A 45 -6.41 -10.58 9.54
CA GLY A 45 -6.29 -12.04 9.43
C GLY A 45 -7.07 -12.76 10.54
N PRO A 46 -7.43 -14.04 10.34
CA PRO A 46 -8.11 -14.82 11.37
C PRO A 46 -7.31 -14.80 12.68
N GLU A 47 -8.00 -14.77 13.81
CA GLU A 47 -7.32 -14.88 15.10
C GLU A 47 -6.57 -16.22 15.18
N PRO A 48 -5.27 -16.21 15.49
CA PRO A 48 -4.51 -17.45 15.61
C PRO A 48 -5.01 -18.25 16.82
N THR A 49 -5.09 -19.57 16.70
CA THR A 49 -5.50 -20.47 17.80
C THR A 49 -4.57 -20.38 19.02
N PHE A 50 -3.31 -19.96 18.81
CA PHE A 50 -2.34 -19.65 19.85
C PHE A 50 -1.28 -18.67 19.31
N GLY A 51 -0.78 -17.73 20.14
CA GLY A 51 0.26 -16.77 19.77
C GLY A 51 -0.14 -15.29 19.93
N ARG A 52 0.74 -14.37 19.53
CA ARG A 52 0.44 -12.93 19.52
C ARG A 52 0.01 -12.51 18.11
N LYS A 53 -1.18 -11.94 18.00
CA LYS A 53 -1.60 -11.21 16.80
C LYS A 53 -0.98 -9.82 16.85
N GLY A 54 -0.21 -9.44 15.83
CA GLY A 54 0.13 -8.03 15.62
C GLY A 54 -1.16 -7.26 15.40
N TYR A 55 -1.40 -6.20 16.17
CA TYR A 55 -2.58 -5.34 16.01
C TYR A 55 -2.44 -4.33 14.85
N GLU A 56 -1.32 -4.42 14.12
CA GLU A 56 -0.99 -3.55 13.00
C GLU A 56 -1.87 -3.91 11.81
N THR A 57 -3.03 -3.28 11.73
CA THR A 57 -3.93 -3.32 10.56
C THR A 57 -3.56 -2.27 9.52
N MET A 58 -2.57 -1.42 9.80
CA MET A 58 -2.19 -0.31 8.93
C MET A 58 -0.69 -0.32 8.66
N VAL A 59 -0.31 -0.05 7.42
CA VAL A 59 1.10 0.12 7.02
C VAL A 59 1.24 1.38 6.17
N VAL A 60 2.39 2.06 6.31
CA VAL A 60 2.76 3.19 5.46
C VAL A 60 3.84 2.73 4.49
N LEU A 61 3.57 2.83 3.19
CA LEU A 61 4.46 2.35 2.12
C LEU A 61 4.71 3.45 1.09
N ASN A 62 5.83 3.36 0.36
CA ASN A 62 6.07 4.24 -0.79
C ASN A 62 5.33 3.71 -2.01
N GLU A 63 5.04 4.60 -2.97
CA GLU A 63 4.41 4.24 -4.25
C GLU A 63 5.11 3.10 -4.99
N VAL A 64 6.44 3.03 -4.90
CA VAL A 64 7.27 2.01 -5.56
C VAL A 64 7.13 0.62 -4.96
N ASP A 65 6.62 0.53 -3.73
CA ASP A 65 6.41 -0.72 -3.00
C ASP A 65 5.02 -1.33 -3.28
N LEU A 66 4.17 -0.63 -4.05
CA LEU A 66 2.79 -1.00 -4.35
C LEU A 66 2.61 -1.45 -5.82
N TYR A 67 1.75 -2.45 -6.02
CA TYR A 67 1.42 -3.01 -7.33
C TYR A 67 -0.10 -3.18 -7.48
N GLU A 68 -0.59 -3.14 -8.72
CA GLU A 68 -2.01 -3.40 -8.99
C GLU A 68 -2.33 -4.90 -8.93
N PRO A 69 -3.51 -5.29 -8.40
CA PRO A 69 -3.97 -6.67 -8.44
C PRO A 69 -4.06 -7.15 -9.89
N GLY A 70 -3.23 -8.13 -10.26
CA GLY A 70 -3.20 -8.70 -11.61
C GLY A 70 -1.98 -8.36 -12.47
N GLN A 71 -1.01 -7.58 -11.97
CA GLN A 71 0.28 -7.43 -12.66
C GLN A 71 1.17 -8.69 -12.62
N GLN A 72 0.75 -9.76 -11.94
CA GLN A 72 1.45 -11.04 -11.88
C GLN A 72 0.73 -12.13 -12.70
N MET A 73 0.48 -11.83 -13.97
CA MET A 73 0.17 -12.82 -14.99
C MET A 73 1.14 -12.53 -16.15
N TRP A 74 1.65 -13.58 -16.80
CA TRP A 74 2.70 -13.59 -17.85
C TRP A 74 4.16 -13.66 -17.37
N VAL A 75 4.53 -14.82 -16.79
CA VAL A 75 5.82 -15.44 -17.14
C VAL A 75 5.53 -16.86 -17.63
N ASN A 76 5.42 -16.93 -18.96
CA ASN A 76 5.47 -18.06 -19.91
C ASN A 76 5.06 -19.47 -19.46
#